data_AF-A0A835C2A7-F1
#
_entry.id   AF-A0A835C2A7-F1
#
_cell.length_a   1.000
_cell.length_b   1.000
_cell.length_c   1.000
_cell.angle_alpha   90.00
_cell.angle_beta   90.00
_cell.angle_gamma   90.00
#
_symmetry.space_group_name_H-M   'P 1'
#
loop_
_entity.id
_entity.type
_entity.pdbx_description
1 polymer ?
#
loop_
_entity_poly.entity_id
_entity_poly.type
_entity_poly.pdbx_seq_one_letter_code
_entity_poly.pdbx_strand_id
1 'polypeptide(L)'
;MTVAAGLGYALIALGPAFSLFAGVVARKPFLVLTLLSSTLFWLMSLIVLSGIWRGFLPIKSGTWWAYAILIITSVALQEGTRLVFWRLYKKMEEMLDAFADRISKPRLSLTDKMLISFAGGLGHGVAHAVFFCLSLLTPAFGRATFYVERCSKMPFFLASALIALGFLVIHTFSMIIAFNAYDEKKKCDQIVVPVVHLAAAVMMLVNLAPGGCLIGTPLLLVMAVLTLQYCWRVACRRLTEHQHRQLNN
;
A
#
# COMPACT_ATOMS: atom_id res chain seq x y z
N MET A 1 -14.04 -25.56 4.57
CA MET A 1 -14.66 -24.48 3.81
C MET A 1 -14.84 -24.93 2.36
N THR A 2 -15.49 -24.13 1.54
CA THR A 2 -15.74 -24.46 0.12
C THR A 2 -14.99 -23.46 -0.74
N VAL A 3 -15.01 -23.66 -2.06
CA VAL A 3 -14.53 -22.67 -3.05
C VAL A 3 -15.09 -21.27 -2.76
N ALA A 4 -16.33 -21.16 -2.27
CA ALA A 4 -16.96 -19.90 -1.91
C ALA A 4 -16.19 -19.13 -0.82
N ALA A 5 -15.59 -19.81 0.16
CA ALA A 5 -14.83 -19.15 1.20
C ALA A 5 -13.48 -18.63 0.70
N GLY A 6 -12.76 -19.44 -0.08
CA GLY A 6 -11.50 -19.02 -0.72
C GLY A 6 -11.72 -17.80 -1.62
N LEU A 7 -12.78 -17.83 -2.42
CA LEU A 7 -13.19 -16.67 -3.24
C LEU A 7 -13.61 -15.48 -2.38
N GLY A 8 -14.37 -15.69 -1.31
CA GLY A 8 -14.78 -14.63 -0.39
C GLY A 8 -13.59 -13.90 0.24
N TYR A 9 -12.60 -14.64 0.73
CA TYR A 9 -11.38 -14.07 1.30
C TYR A 9 -10.54 -13.35 0.24
N ALA A 10 -10.41 -13.91 -0.97
CA ALA A 10 -9.72 -13.25 -2.07
C ALA A 10 -10.40 -11.92 -2.47
N LEU A 11 -11.73 -11.89 -2.50
CA LEU A 11 -12.51 -10.69 -2.78
C LEU A 11 -12.47 -9.66 -1.65
N ILE A 12 -12.40 -10.08 -0.38
CA ILE A 12 -12.14 -9.16 0.74
C ILE A 12 -10.77 -8.50 0.57
N ALA A 13 -9.74 -9.30 0.29
CA ALA A 13 -8.37 -8.80 0.18
C ALA A 13 -8.15 -7.92 -1.06
N LEU A 14 -8.65 -8.32 -2.23
CA LEU A 14 -8.34 -7.69 -3.53
C LEU A 14 -9.53 -7.10 -4.27
N GLY A 15 -10.77 -7.35 -3.85
CA GLY A 15 -11.97 -6.85 -4.52
C GLY A 15 -11.94 -5.33 -4.72
N PRO A 16 -11.61 -4.53 -3.69
CA PRO A 16 -11.44 -3.09 -3.85
C PRO A 16 -10.35 -2.72 -4.87
N ALA A 17 -9.18 -3.37 -4.85
CA ALA A 17 -8.14 -3.13 -5.85
C ALA A 17 -8.58 -3.50 -7.26
N PHE A 18 -9.31 -4.61 -7.43
CA PHE A 18 -9.83 -5.01 -8.73
C PHE A 18 -10.83 -3.98 -9.28
N SER A 19 -11.74 -3.49 -8.43
CA SER A 19 -12.68 -2.43 -8.82
C SER A 19 -11.96 -1.14 -9.22
N LEU A 20 -10.95 -0.73 -8.46
CA LEU A 20 -10.15 0.47 -8.75
C LEU A 20 -9.31 0.30 -10.02
N PHE A 21 -8.75 -0.89 -10.22
CA PHE A 21 -8.00 -1.23 -11.42
C PHE A 21 -8.89 -1.15 -12.67
N ALA A 22 -10.01 -1.88 -12.68
CA ALA A 22 -10.92 -1.92 -13.82
C ALA A 22 -11.58 -0.56 -14.09
N GLY A 23 -11.97 0.15 -13.03
CA GLY A 23 -12.67 1.44 -13.14
C GLY A 23 -11.78 2.61 -13.55
N VAL A 24 -10.52 2.63 -13.12
CA VAL A 24 -9.64 3.81 -13.25
C VAL A 24 -8.35 3.49 -13.99
N VAL A 25 -7.57 2.51 -13.51
CA VAL A 25 -6.21 2.26 -14.00
C VAL A 25 -6.21 1.66 -15.41
N ALA A 26 -7.07 0.68 -15.69
CA ALA A 26 -7.15 -0.02 -16.96
C ALA A 26 -7.54 0.89 -18.14
N ARG A 27 -8.15 2.06 -17.87
CA ARG A 27 -8.55 3.02 -18.90
C ARG A 27 -7.38 3.77 -19.54
N LYS A 28 -6.22 3.79 -18.91
CA LYS A 28 -5.01 4.47 -19.43
C LYS A 28 -3.81 3.52 -19.36
N PRO A 29 -3.20 3.11 -20.48
CA PRO A 29 -2.11 2.14 -20.49
C PRO A 29 -0.91 2.59 -19.64
N PHE A 30 -0.66 3.90 -19.57
CA PHE A 30 0.38 4.48 -18.73
C PHE A 30 0.19 4.23 -17.23
N LEU A 31 -1.06 4.23 -16.74
CA LEU A 31 -1.36 3.93 -15.34
C LEU A 31 -1.12 2.44 -15.05
N VAL A 32 -1.43 1.56 -16.01
CA VAL A 32 -1.13 0.12 -15.91
C VAL A 32 0.37 -0.11 -15.80
N LEU A 33 1.17 0.55 -16.65
CA LEU A 33 2.63 0.46 -16.61
C LEU A 33 3.19 0.98 -15.28
N THR A 34 2.64 2.08 -14.77
CA THR A 34 3.02 2.64 -13.46
C THR A 34 2.73 1.64 -12.35
N LEU A 35 1.54 1.03 -12.33
CA LEU A 35 1.16 0.03 -11.34
C LEU A 35 2.10 -1.17 -11.36
N LEU A 36 2.38 -1.72 -12.56
CA LEU A 36 3.28 -2.87 -12.73
C LEU A 36 4.70 -2.53 -12.26
N SER A 37 5.23 -1.38 -12.67
CA SER A 37 6.54 -0.90 -12.22
C SER A 37 6.59 -0.77 -10.69
N SER A 38 5.57 -0.15 -10.09
CA SER A 38 5.50 0.03 -8.65
C SER A 38 5.44 -1.29 -7.88
N THR A 39 4.70 -2.27 -8.41
CA THR A 39 4.64 -3.65 -7.88
C THR A 39 6.03 -4.28 -7.86
N LEU A 40 6.77 -4.17 -8.96
CA LEU A 40 8.14 -4.71 -9.06
C LEU A 40 9.10 -4.03 -8.08
N PHE A 41 9.06 -2.70 -7.98
CA PHE A 41 9.88 -1.96 -7.01
C PHE A 41 9.64 -2.43 -5.58
N TRP A 42 8.38 -2.62 -5.19
CA TRP A 42 8.04 -3.12 -3.87
C TRP A 42 8.56 -4.54 -3.64
N LEU A 43 8.40 -5.45 -4.60
CA LEU A 43 8.93 -6.81 -4.49
C LEU A 43 10.45 -6.84 -4.39
N MET A 44 11.16 -6.01 -5.16
CA MET A 44 12.62 -5.88 -5.04
C MET A 44 13.04 -5.44 -3.63
N SER A 45 12.29 -4.53 -3.00
CA SER A 45 12.55 -4.13 -1.61
C SER A 45 12.49 -5.32 -0.64
N LEU A 46 11.51 -6.22 -0.81
CA LEU A 46 11.40 -7.41 0.03
C LEU A 46 12.47 -8.46 -0.26
N ILE A 47 12.91 -8.60 -1.51
CA ILE A 47 14.02 -9.50 -1.86
C ILE A 47 15.31 -9.03 -1.18
N VAL A 48 15.61 -7.73 -1.25
CA VAL A 48 16.77 -7.14 -0.56
C VAL A 48 16.66 -7.35 0.95
N LEU A 49 15.48 -7.08 1.53
CA LEU A 49 15.24 -7.31 2.95
C LEU A 49 15.45 -8.78 3.35
N SER A 50 14.93 -9.71 2.56
CA SER A 50 15.10 -11.15 2.79
C SER A 50 16.57 -11.57 2.71
N GLY A 51 17.35 -10.99 1.78
CA GLY A 51 18.78 -11.24 1.67
C GLY A 51 19.54 -10.76 2.90
N ILE A 52 19.25 -9.54 3.38
CA ILE A 52 19.85 -8.96 4.59
C ILE A 52 19.53 -9.80 5.82
N TRP A 53 18.27 -10.19 6.00
CA TRP A 53 17.81 -10.89 7.20
C TRP A 53 18.11 -12.38 7.21
N ARG A 54 18.50 -12.98 6.08
CA ARG A 54 18.80 -14.42 5.97
C ARG A 54 19.85 -14.88 6.99
N GLY A 55 20.87 -14.06 7.27
CA GLY A 55 21.93 -14.40 8.23
C GLY A 55 21.51 -14.39 9.70
N PHE A 56 20.35 -13.80 10.02
CA PHE A 56 19.85 -13.64 11.39
C PHE A 56 18.71 -14.63 11.73
N LEU A 57 18.31 -15.49 10.78
CA LEU A 57 17.27 -16.49 10.95
C LEU A 57 17.87 -17.86 11.34
N PRO A 58 17.19 -18.67 12.19
CA PRO A 58 15.87 -18.44 12.78
C PRO A 58 15.91 -17.57 14.05
N ILE A 59 14.97 -16.62 14.14
CA ILE A 59 14.74 -15.85 15.37
C ILE A 59 14.12 -16.77 16.42
N LYS A 60 14.69 -16.84 17.63
CA LYS A 60 14.14 -17.64 18.74
C LYS A 60 12.75 -17.13 19.13
N SER A 61 11.80 -18.04 19.32
CA SER A 61 10.35 -17.81 19.44
C SER A 61 9.87 -16.94 20.63
N GLY A 62 10.75 -16.55 21.56
CA GLY A 62 10.45 -15.63 22.68
C GLY A 62 10.84 -14.16 22.42
N THR A 63 11.37 -13.83 21.25
CA THR A 63 12.13 -12.60 21.02
C THR A 63 11.31 -11.54 20.27
N TRP A 64 10.29 -10.95 20.91
CA TRP A 64 9.40 -9.96 20.27
C TRP A 64 10.16 -8.75 19.68
N TRP A 65 11.26 -8.34 20.32
CA TRP A 65 12.08 -7.21 19.86
C TRP A 65 12.75 -7.46 18.51
N ALA A 66 13.11 -8.71 18.20
CA ALA A 66 13.72 -9.05 16.91
C ALA A 66 12.71 -8.91 15.76
N TYR A 67 11.45 -9.29 15.98
CA TYR A 67 10.36 -9.02 15.04
C TYR A 67 10.11 -7.52 14.87
N ALA A 68 10.19 -6.74 15.95
CA ALA A 68 10.06 -5.28 15.88
C ALA A 68 11.17 -4.64 15.03
N ILE A 69 12.44 -5.05 15.22
CA ILE A 69 13.57 -4.55 14.40
C ILE A 69 13.40 -4.96 12.92
N LEU A 70 12.96 -6.20 12.65
CA LEU A 70 12.65 -6.66 11.30
C LEU A 70 11.57 -5.79 10.65
N ILE A 71 10.49 -5.49 11.37
CA ILE A 71 9.40 -4.63 10.87
C ILE A 71 9.91 -3.21 10.62
N ILE A 72 10.65 -2.62 11.57
CA ILE A 72 11.19 -1.26 11.42
C ILE A 72 12.11 -1.17 10.20
N THR A 73 13.04 -2.11 10.05
CA THR A 73 13.96 -2.15 8.89
C THR A 73 13.22 -2.41 7.58
N SER A 74 12.19 -3.26 7.58
CA SER A 74 11.31 -3.49 6.43
C SER A 74 10.59 -2.22 6.00
N VAL A 75 9.92 -1.54 6.94
CA VAL A 75 9.19 -0.30 6.67
C VAL A 75 10.15 0.79 6.18
N ALA A 76 11.31 0.94 6.81
CA ALA A 76 12.31 1.92 6.38
C ALA A 76 12.78 1.68 4.94
N LEU A 77 13.03 0.42 4.56
CA LEU A 77 13.40 0.08 3.19
C LEU A 77 12.27 0.35 2.20
N GLN A 78 11.02 -0.03 2.54
CA GLN A 78 9.84 0.21 1.70
C GLN A 78 9.55 1.71 1.52
N GLU A 79 9.71 2.52 2.56
CA GLU A 79 9.60 3.99 2.47
C GLU A 79 10.76 4.60 1.66
N GLY A 80 11.97 4.05 1.78
CA GLY A 80 13.10 4.40 0.92
C GLY A 80 12.81 4.12 -0.55
N THR A 81 12.26 2.95 -0.86
CA THR A 81 11.81 2.58 -2.21
C THR A 81 10.73 3.52 -2.72
N ARG A 82 9.80 3.97 -1.88
CA ARG A 82 8.78 4.97 -2.24
C ARG A 82 9.42 6.30 -2.68
N LEU A 83 10.43 6.77 -1.95
CA LEU A 83 11.15 7.98 -2.31
C LEU A 83 11.92 7.82 -3.64
N VAL A 84 12.57 6.68 -3.85
CA VAL A 84 13.24 6.36 -5.11
C VAL A 84 12.23 6.33 -6.27
N PHE A 85 11.09 5.69 -6.06
CA PHE A 85 10.00 5.61 -7.04
C PHE A 85 9.48 7.01 -7.42
N TRP A 86 9.29 7.90 -6.44
CA TRP A 86 8.94 9.30 -6.72
C TRP A 86 10.02 10.03 -7.54
N ARG A 87 11.31 9.86 -7.23
CA ARG A 87 12.39 10.49 -8.01
C ARG A 87 12.42 10.01 -9.46
N LEU A 88 12.21 8.71 -9.67
CA LEU A 88 12.12 8.12 -11.02
C LEU A 88 10.89 8.64 -11.75
N TYR A 89 9.76 8.74 -11.06
CA TYR A 89 8.54 9.35 -11.58
C TYR A 89 8.76 10.81 -12.00
N LYS A 90 9.41 11.64 -11.17
CA LYS A 90 9.72 13.04 -11.52
C LYS A 90 10.57 13.14 -12.77
N LYS A 91 11.59 12.29 -12.89
CA LYS A 91 12.43 12.23 -14.10
C LYS A 91 11.60 11.83 -15.33
N MET A 92 10.69 10.88 -15.18
CA MET A 92 9.78 10.48 -16.26
C MET A 92 8.82 11.61 -16.63
N GLU A 93 8.26 12.31 -15.65
CA GLU A 93 7.37 13.48 -15.86
C GLU A 93 8.07 14.57 -16.67
N GLU A 94 9.31 14.94 -16.32
CA GLU A 94 10.11 15.92 -17.06
C GLU A 94 10.35 15.50 -18.52
N MET A 95 10.63 14.22 -18.75
CA MET A 95 10.80 13.66 -20.10
C MET A 95 9.50 13.71 -20.91
N LEU A 96 8.36 13.40 -20.28
CA LEU A 96 7.05 13.45 -20.93
C LEU A 96 6.64 14.89 -21.25
N ASP A 97 6.87 15.83 -20.35
CA ASP A 97 6.56 17.24 -20.57
C ASP A 97 7.44 17.83 -21.70
N ALA A 98 8.73 17.49 -21.73
CA ALA A 98 9.62 17.90 -22.83
C ALA A 98 9.19 17.30 -24.18
N PHE A 99 8.67 16.08 -24.19
CA PHE A 99 8.11 15.47 -25.39
C PHE A 99 6.81 16.15 -25.81
N ALA A 100 5.90 16.41 -24.86
CA ALA A 100 4.64 17.11 -25.11
C ALA A 100 4.86 18.49 -25.72
N ASP A 101 5.85 19.24 -25.23
CA ASP A 101 6.25 20.54 -25.79
C ASP A 101 6.73 20.41 -27.25
N ARG A 102 7.49 19.35 -27.59
CA ARG A 102 7.94 19.10 -28.98
C ARG A 102 6.80 18.75 -29.93
N ILE A 103 5.77 18.05 -29.46
CA ILE A 103 4.62 17.66 -30.27
C ILE A 103 3.41 18.60 -30.12
N SER A 104 3.58 19.74 -29.44
CA SER A 104 2.53 20.72 -29.16
C SER A 104 1.27 20.12 -28.50
N LYS A 105 1.46 19.14 -27.59
CA LYS A 105 0.40 18.55 -26.77
C LYS A 105 0.41 19.15 -25.36
N PRO A 106 -0.74 19.18 -24.66
CA PRO A 106 -0.79 19.67 -23.29
C PRO A 106 0.05 18.79 -22.37
N ARG A 107 0.72 19.43 -21.40
CA ARG A 107 1.46 18.79 -20.31
C ARG A 107 0.53 18.00 -19.39
N LEU A 108 1.11 17.15 -18.53
CA LEU A 108 0.33 16.39 -17.57
C LEU A 108 -0.47 17.29 -16.61
N SER A 109 -1.79 17.08 -16.57
CA SER A 109 -2.66 17.78 -15.61
C SER A 109 -2.38 17.35 -14.17
N LEU A 110 -2.76 18.17 -13.19
CA LEU A 110 -2.66 17.80 -11.77
C LEU A 110 -3.38 16.47 -11.48
N THR A 111 -4.55 16.26 -12.10
CA THR A 111 -5.32 15.03 -11.95
C THR A 111 -4.58 13.82 -12.52
N ASP A 112 -3.87 13.96 -13.64
CA ASP A 112 -3.05 12.86 -14.18
C ASP A 112 -1.92 12.50 -13.22
N LYS A 113 -1.24 13.49 -12.64
CA LYS A 113 -0.18 13.26 -11.63
C LYS A 113 -0.71 12.51 -10.41
N MET A 114 -1.90 12.89 -9.93
CA MET A 114 -2.57 12.19 -8.82
C MET A 114 -3.02 10.76 -9.20
N LEU A 115 -3.45 10.53 -10.44
CA LEU A 115 -3.79 9.19 -10.92
C LEU A 115 -2.55 8.29 -11.02
N ILE A 116 -1.39 8.86 -11.35
CA ILE A 116 -0.13 8.12 -11.41
C ILE A 116 0.33 7.73 -10.00
N SER A 117 0.28 8.66 -9.04
CA SER A 117 0.59 8.32 -7.64
C SER A 117 -0.40 7.32 -7.05
N PHE A 118 -1.69 7.42 -7.42
CA PHE A 118 -2.71 6.43 -7.10
C PHE A 118 -2.39 5.04 -7.67
N ALA A 119 -2.06 4.94 -8.96
CA ALA A 119 -1.73 3.68 -9.61
C ALA A 119 -0.45 3.06 -9.01
N GLY A 120 0.55 3.88 -8.67
CA GLY A 120 1.76 3.43 -7.98
C GLY A 120 1.47 2.89 -6.58
N GLY A 121 0.66 3.61 -5.80
CA GLY A 121 0.23 3.17 -4.48
C GLY A 121 -0.57 1.86 -4.54
N LEU A 122 -1.48 1.75 -5.51
CA LEU A 122 -2.26 0.54 -5.75
C LEU A 122 -1.35 -0.65 -6.10
N GLY A 123 -0.29 -0.44 -6.87
CA GLY A 123 0.72 -1.47 -7.17
C GLY A 123 1.40 -1.99 -5.91
N HIS A 124 1.84 -1.10 -5.01
CA HIS A 124 2.40 -1.50 -3.71
C HIS A 124 1.38 -2.27 -2.86
N GLY A 125 0.14 -1.77 -2.77
CA GLY A 125 -0.93 -2.40 -2.00
C GLY A 125 -1.31 -3.78 -2.51
N VAL A 126 -1.41 -3.95 -3.84
CA VAL A 126 -1.66 -5.24 -4.48
C VAL A 126 -0.49 -6.19 -4.24
N ALA A 127 0.76 -5.75 -4.39
CA ALA A 127 1.93 -6.57 -4.11
C ALA A 127 1.92 -7.10 -2.67
N HIS A 128 1.63 -6.22 -1.70
CA HIS A 128 1.49 -6.58 -0.29
C HIS A 128 0.38 -7.60 -0.06
N ALA A 129 -0.82 -7.36 -0.61
CA ALA A 129 -1.95 -8.27 -0.45
C ALA A 129 -1.71 -9.65 -1.10
N VAL A 130 -1.09 -9.67 -2.30
CA VAL A 130 -0.75 -10.94 -2.97
C VAL A 130 0.25 -11.72 -2.15
N PHE A 131 1.35 -11.07 -1.74
CA PHE A 131 2.45 -11.75 -1.06
C PHE A 131 2.02 -12.28 0.32
N PHE A 132 1.37 -11.44 1.14
CA PHE A 132 1.06 -11.77 2.54
C PHE A 132 -0.32 -12.38 2.79
N CYS A 133 -1.22 -12.40 1.81
CA CYS A 133 -2.53 -13.07 1.93
C CYS A 133 -2.72 -14.15 0.88
N LEU A 134 -2.68 -13.82 -0.43
CA LEU A 134 -3.03 -14.80 -1.46
C LEU A 134 -2.09 -16.00 -1.50
N SER A 135 -0.78 -15.78 -1.28
CA SER A 135 0.20 -16.87 -1.20
C SER A 135 -0.12 -17.90 -0.10
N LEU A 136 -0.88 -17.49 0.92
CA LEU A 136 -1.27 -18.33 2.05
C LEU A 136 -2.70 -18.85 1.94
N LEU A 137 -3.44 -18.47 0.90
CA LEU A 137 -4.88 -18.70 0.81
C LEU A 137 -5.26 -20.06 0.20
N THR A 138 -4.32 -20.75 -0.44
CA THR A 138 -4.57 -22.06 -1.09
C THR A 138 -5.32 -23.07 -0.19
N PRO A 139 -4.98 -23.23 1.11
CA PRO A 139 -5.69 -24.18 1.97
C PRO A 139 -7.14 -23.76 2.27
N ALA A 140 -7.50 -22.48 2.10
CA ALA A 140 -8.86 -21.98 2.36
C ALA A 140 -9.91 -22.50 1.36
N PHE A 141 -9.48 -23.03 0.21
CA PHE A 141 -10.37 -23.67 -0.77
C PHE A 141 -10.79 -25.10 -0.36
N GLY A 142 -10.15 -25.68 0.67
CA GLY A 142 -10.43 -27.02 1.17
C GLY A 142 -11.55 -27.09 2.21
N ARG A 143 -12.00 -28.31 2.53
CA ARG A 143 -13.16 -28.64 3.39
C ARG A 143 -13.06 -28.20 4.86
N ALA A 144 -11.90 -27.78 5.34
CA ALA A 144 -11.70 -27.24 6.69
C ALA A 144 -11.37 -25.73 6.68
N THR A 145 -11.41 -25.09 7.85
CA THR A 145 -10.85 -23.75 8.09
C THR A 145 -9.70 -23.87 9.09
N PHE A 146 -8.85 -22.85 9.16
CA PHE A 146 -7.72 -22.82 10.08
C PHE A 146 -7.91 -21.74 11.15
N TYR A 147 -7.82 -22.15 12.41
CA TYR A 147 -7.77 -21.27 13.57
C TYR A 147 -6.42 -21.44 14.26
N VAL A 148 -5.88 -20.33 14.75
CA VAL A 148 -4.67 -20.33 15.57
C VAL A 148 -5.09 -20.26 17.03
N GLU A 149 -4.41 -20.95 17.94
CA GLU A 149 -4.75 -20.95 19.38
C GLU A 149 -4.84 -19.54 19.97
N ARG A 150 -3.92 -18.66 19.55
CA ARG A 150 -3.90 -17.24 19.95
C ARG A 150 -5.08 -16.43 19.39
N CYS A 151 -5.79 -16.95 18.41
CA CYS A 151 -6.93 -16.31 17.75
C CYS A 151 -8.03 -17.34 17.42
N SER A 152 -8.63 -17.94 18.46
CA SER A 152 -9.66 -18.99 18.28
C SER A 152 -11.02 -18.47 17.83
N LYS A 153 -11.26 -17.15 17.91
CA LYS A 153 -12.54 -16.51 17.59
C LYS A 153 -12.66 -16.03 16.14
N MET A 154 -11.58 -16.01 15.38
CA MET A 154 -11.54 -15.51 14.02
C MET A 154 -10.64 -16.41 13.16
N PRO A 155 -11.11 -16.91 11.99
CA PRO A 155 -10.30 -17.80 11.18
C PRO A 155 -9.11 -17.04 10.60
N PHE A 156 -7.97 -17.71 10.53
CA PHE A 156 -6.69 -17.15 10.07
C PHE A 156 -6.82 -16.48 8.69
N PHE A 157 -7.53 -17.14 7.76
CA PHE A 157 -7.71 -16.63 6.40
C PHE A 157 -8.53 -15.33 6.36
N LEU A 158 -9.53 -15.17 7.24
CA LEU A 158 -10.28 -13.92 7.35
C LEU A 158 -9.41 -12.80 7.92
N ALA A 159 -8.61 -13.11 8.96
CA ALA A 159 -7.70 -12.14 9.56
C ALA A 159 -6.66 -11.66 8.53
N SER A 160 -6.06 -12.60 7.80
CA SER A 160 -5.12 -12.30 6.72
C SER A 160 -5.76 -11.44 5.62
N ALA A 161 -6.98 -11.76 5.19
CA ALA A 161 -7.69 -10.98 4.17
C ALA A 161 -8.01 -9.54 4.62
N LEU A 162 -8.47 -9.35 5.86
CA LEU A 162 -8.74 -8.01 6.39
C LEU A 162 -7.47 -7.19 6.61
N ILE A 163 -6.39 -7.84 7.07
CA ILE A 163 -5.08 -7.18 7.21
C ILE A 163 -4.54 -6.75 5.84
N ALA A 164 -4.63 -7.63 4.83
CA ALA A 164 -4.25 -7.31 3.47
C ALA A 164 -5.03 -6.13 2.90
N LEU A 165 -6.36 -6.11 3.11
CA LEU A 165 -7.20 -4.98 2.73
C LEU A 165 -6.77 -3.67 3.40
N GLY A 166 -6.49 -3.72 4.71
CA GLY A 166 -6.01 -2.56 5.47
C GLY A 166 -4.72 -1.98 4.89
N PHE A 167 -3.70 -2.81 4.67
CA PHE A 167 -2.44 -2.36 4.07
C PHE A 167 -2.59 -1.92 2.62
N LEU A 168 -3.45 -2.57 1.84
CA LEU A 168 -3.74 -2.16 0.47
C LEU A 168 -4.29 -0.74 0.41
N VAL A 169 -5.25 -0.40 1.27
CA VAL A 169 -5.80 0.95 1.40
C VAL A 169 -4.70 1.93 1.86
N ILE A 170 -3.97 1.60 2.92
CA ILE A 170 -2.89 2.46 3.45
C ILE A 170 -1.84 2.75 2.38
N HIS A 171 -1.31 1.74 1.70
CA HIS A 171 -0.30 1.94 0.65
C HIS A 171 -0.82 2.75 -0.52
N THR A 172 -2.06 2.48 -0.96
CA THR A 172 -2.67 3.19 -2.09
C THR A 172 -2.78 4.69 -1.81
N PHE A 173 -3.36 5.06 -0.68
CA PHE A 173 -3.66 6.45 -0.38
C PHE A 173 -2.47 7.20 0.23
N SER A 174 -1.60 6.53 0.99
CA SER A 174 -0.33 7.12 1.46
C SER A 174 0.60 7.48 0.31
N MET A 175 0.57 6.76 -0.82
CA MET A 175 1.36 7.13 -2.00
C MET A 175 0.93 8.48 -2.58
N ILE A 176 -0.38 8.72 -2.69
CA ILE A 176 -0.93 10.00 -3.15
C ILE A 176 -0.48 11.13 -2.21
N ILE A 177 -0.62 10.93 -0.90
CA ILE A 177 -0.21 11.90 0.11
C ILE A 177 1.29 12.18 0.01
N ALA A 178 2.13 11.14 -0.09
CA ALA A 178 3.59 11.27 -0.16
C ALA A 178 4.04 12.04 -1.40
N PHE A 179 3.54 11.66 -2.59
CA PHE A 179 3.90 12.34 -3.84
C PHE A 179 3.51 13.81 -3.79
N ASN A 180 2.31 14.10 -3.29
CA ASN A 180 1.86 15.47 -3.12
C ASN A 180 2.74 16.26 -2.15
N ALA A 181 3.16 15.62 -1.04
CA ALA A 181 4.03 16.21 -0.04
C ALA A 181 5.45 16.47 -0.55
N TYR A 182 5.98 15.60 -1.42
CA TYR A 182 7.27 15.80 -2.06
C TYR A 182 7.23 16.96 -3.05
N ASP A 183 6.15 17.07 -3.85
CA ASP A 183 5.96 18.17 -4.79
C ASP A 183 5.75 19.53 -4.08
N GLU A 184 4.96 19.56 -3.00
CA GLU A 184 4.76 20.77 -2.16
C GLU A 184 5.97 21.12 -1.27
N LYS A 185 6.93 20.20 -1.11
CA LYS A 185 7.94 20.25 -0.04
C LYS A 185 7.33 20.42 1.36
N LYS A 186 6.10 19.94 1.57
CA LYS A 186 5.39 20.02 2.86
C LYS A 186 5.92 18.96 3.82
N LYS A 187 6.88 19.34 4.67
CA LYS A 187 7.58 18.44 5.60
C LYS A 187 6.65 17.64 6.53
N CYS A 188 5.53 18.22 6.95
CA CYS A 188 4.57 17.52 7.83
C CYS A 188 4.04 16.23 7.16
N ASP A 189 3.57 16.33 5.93
CA ASP A 189 3.00 15.17 5.20
C ASP A 189 4.08 14.15 4.82
N GLN A 190 5.32 14.60 4.60
CA GLN A 190 6.47 13.72 4.35
C GLN A 190 6.82 12.83 5.56
N ILE A 191 6.55 13.30 6.78
CA ILE A 191 6.78 12.54 8.02
C ILE A 191 5.56 11.70 8.39
N VAL A 192 4.35 12.25 8.21
CA VAL A 192 3.10 11.55 8.55
C VAL A 192 2.98 10.21 7.83
N VAL A 193 3.33 10.16 6.55
CA VAL A 193 3.18 8.93 5.76
C VAL A 193 4.05 7.76 6.27
N PRO A 194 5.37 7.91 6.45
CA PRO A 194 6.21 6.88 7.08
C PRO A 194 5.74 6.50 8.49
N VAL A 195 5.30 7.48 9.29
CA VAL A 195 4.82 7.22 10.66
C VAL A 195 3.55 6.37 10.65
N VAL A 196 2.58 6.67 9.77
CA VAL A 196 1.36 5.88 9.61
C VAL A 196 1.68 4.45 9.17
N HIS A 197 2.58 4.29 8.21
CA HIS A 197 2.98 2.96 7.74
C HIS A 197 3.69 2.16 8.85
N LEU A 198 4.62 2.80 9.58
CA LEU A 198 5.32 2.16 10.69
C LEU A 198 4.35 1.78 11.82
N ALA A 199 3.44 2.68 12.19
CA ALA A 199 2.44 2.44 13.22
C ALA A 199 1.54 1.27 12.82
N ALA A 200 1.05 1.22 11.57
CA ALA A 200 0.25 0.13 11.06
C ALA A 200 1.01 -1.22 11.09
N ALA A 201 2.29 -1.22 10.71
CA ALA A 201 3.13 -2.43 10.69
C ALA A 201 3.46 -2.94 12.10
N VAL A 202 3.88 -2.07 13.01
CA VAL A 202 4.20 -2.44 14.40
C VAL A 202 2.95 -2.88 15.16
N MET A 203 1.80 -2.27 14.90
CA MET A 203 0.51 -2.66 15.47
C MET A 203 0.14 -4.11 15.15
N MET A 204 0.63 -4.69 14.04
CA MET A 204 0.41 -6.11 13.75
C MET A 204 1.10 -7.06 14.73
N LEU A 205 2.09 -6.59 15.50
CA LEU A 205 2.68 -7.38 16.60
C LEU A 205 1.67 -7.71 17.69
N VAL A 206 0.58 -6.92 17.82
CA VAL A 206 -0.52 -7.23 18.74
C VAL A 206 -1.13 -8.60 18.43
N ASN A 207 -1.11 -9.04 17.17
CA ASN A 207 -1.59 -10.38 16.76
C ASN A 207 -0.78 -11.53 17.37
N LEU A 208 0.40 -11.26 17.96
CA LEU A 208 1.18 -12.26 18.71
C LEU A 208 0.60 -12.51 20.11
N ALA A 209 -0.23 -11.61 20.66
CA ALA A 209 -0.86 -11.80 21.95
C ALA A 209 -2.14 -12.66 21.84
N PRO A 210 -2.54 -13.40 22.90
CA PRO A 210 -3.83 -14.09 22.93
C PRO A 210 -4.98 -13.10 22.73
N GLY A 211 -5.87 -13.39 21.78
CA GLY A 211 -6.98 -12.52 21.39
C GLY A 211 -6.58 -11.29 20.58
N GLY A 212 -5.28 -11.09 20.30
CA GLY A 212 -4.77 -9.87 19.67
C GLY A 212 -5.34 -9.57 18.29
N CYS A 213 -5.74 -10.61 17.54
CA CYS A 213 -6.39 -10.46 16.24
C CYS A 213 -7.70 -9.67 16.29
N LEU A 214 -8.45 -9.74 17.40
CA LEU A 214 -9.71 -9.01 17.60
C LEU A 214 -9.48 -7.52 17.84
N ILE A 215 -8.25 -7.13 18.19
CA ILE A 215 -7.88 -5.73 18.47
C ILE A 215 -7.06 -5.17 17.30
N GLY A 216 -5.99 -5.87 16.90
CA GLY A 216 -5.06 -5.42 15.87
C GLY A 216 -5.72 -5.26 14.50
N THR A 217 -6.60 -6.20 14.12
CA THR A 217 -7.23 -6.16 12.78
C THR A 217 -8.22 -4.99 12.64
N PRO A 218 -9.18 -4.77 13.57
CA PRO A 218 -10.04 -3.58 13.51
C PRO A 218 -9.26 -2.27 13.60
N LEU A 219 -8.23 -2.20 14.45
CA LEU A 219 -7.43 -0.99 14.61
C LEU A 219 -6.68 -0.62 13.32
N LEU A 220 -6.17 -1.61 12.58
CA LEU A 220 -5.58 -1.41 11.25
C LEU A 220 -6.61 -0.89 10.25
N LEU A 221 -7.84 -1.42 10.25
CA LEU A 221 -8.90 -0.93 9.38
C LEU A 221 -9.29 0.51 9.72
N VAL A 222 -9.32 0.88 11.00
CA VAL A 222 -9.49 2.28 11.41
C VAL A 222 -8.36 3.16 10.87
N MET A 223 -7.10 2.73 11.00
CA MET A 223 -5.96 3.45 10.41
C MET A 223 -6.07 3.59 8.88
N ALA A 224 -6.56 2.57 8.20
CA ALA A 224 -6.80 2.59 6.76
C ALA A 224 -7.89 3.61 6.38
N VAL A 225 -9.01 3.65 7.11
CA VAL A 225 -10.07 4.65 6.93
C VAL A 225 -9.56 6.05 7.21
N LEU A 226 -8.80 6.26 8.29
CA LEU A 226 -8.20 7.56 8.61
C LEU A 226 -7.24 8.03 7.51
N THR A 227 -6.43 7.12 6.96
CA THR A 227 -5.51 7.41 5.84
C THR A 227 -6.29 7.81 4.59
N LEU A 228 -7.37 7.11 4.27
CA LEU A 228 -8.26 7.45 3.16
C LEU A 228 -8.92 8.82 3.37
N GLN A 229 -9.46 9.09 4.56
CA GLN A 229 -10.05 10.39 4.90
C GLN A 229 -9.02 11.52 4.80
N TYR A 230 -7.78 11.30 5.26
CA TYR A 230 -6.71 12.28 5.13
C TYR A 230 -6.35 12.54 3.66
N CYS A 231 -6.20 11.47 2.87
CA CYS A 231 -5.96 11.58 1.44
C CYS A 231 -7.08 12.36 0.73
N TRP A 232 -8.35 12.10 1.08
CA TRP A 232 -9.49 12.85 0.55
C TRP A 232 -9.37 14.36 0.82
N ARG A 233 -9.04 14.73 2.07
CA ARG A 233 -8.84 16.16 2.44
C ARG A 233 -7.69 16.80 1.65
N VAL A 234 -6.57 16.10 1.52
CA VAL A 234 -5.41 16.58 0.74
C VAL A 234 -5.79 16.75 -0.74
N ALA A 235 -6.50 15.78 -1.31
CA ALA A 235 -6.97 15.81 -2.70
C ALA A 235 -7.92 16.98 -2.95
N CYS A 236 -8.97 17.14 -2.13
CA CYS A 236 -9.92 18.24 -2.25
C CYS A 236 -9.21 19.59 -2.16
N ARG A 237 -8.37 19.79 -1.14
CA ARG A 237 -7.59 21.03 -0.97
C ARG A 237 -6.80 21.35 -2.24
N ARG A 238 -6.11 20.36 -2.81
CA ARG A 238 -5.25 20.53 -3.98
C ARG A 238 -6.01 20.85 -5.25
N LEU A 239 -7.14 20.19 -5.47
CA LEU A 239 -8.01 20.46 -6.61
C LEU A 239 -8.61 21.87 -6.53
N THR A 240 -9.08 22.29 -5.35
CA THR A 240 -9.61 23.63 -5.12
C THR A 240 -8.55 24.72 -5.32
N GLU A 241 -7.34 24.55 -4.76
CA GLU A 241 -6.23 25.49 -4.96
C GLU A 241 -5.84 25.60 -6.44
N HIS A 242 -5.83 24.49 -7.17
CA HIS A 242 -5.50 24.49 -8.61
C HIS A 242 -6.58 25.19 -9.43
N GLN A 243 -7.86 24.94 -9.14
CA GLN A 243 -8.96 25.59 -9.83
C GLN A 243 -8.95 27.11 -9.62
N HIS A 244 -8.70 27.58 -8.40
CA HIS A 244 -8.56 29.03 -8.13
C HIS A 244 -7.40 29.68 -8.90
N ARG A 245 -6.26 28.99 -9.04
CA ARG A 245 -5.15 29.52 -9.85
C ARG A 245 -5.47 29.60 -11.33
N GLN A 246 -6.27 28.67 -11.86
CA GLN A 246 -6.71 28.71 -13.26
C GLN A 246 -7.76 29.79 -13.51
N LEU A 247 -8.58 30.14 -12.50
CA LEU A 247 -9.56 31.24 -12.59
C LEU A 247 -8.92 32.63 -12.50
N ASN A 248 -7.79 32.75 -11.82
CA ASN A 248 -7.11 34.02 -11.57
C ASN A 248 -6.00 34.36 -12.59
N ASN A 249 -5.69 33.45 -13.52
CA ASN A 249 -4.72 33.62 -14.60
C ASN A 249 -5.43 33.72 -15.95
#